data_AF-A0A1H1MZX9-F1
#
_entry.id   AF-A0A1H1MZX9-F1
#
_cell.length_a   1.000
_cell.length_b   1.000
_cell.length_c   1.000
_cell.angle_alpha   90.00
_cell.angle_beta   90.00
_cell.angle_gamma   90.00
#
_symmetry.space_group_name_H-M   'P 1'
#
loop_
_entity.id
_entity.type
_entity.pdbx_description
1 polymer ?
#
loop_
_entity_poly.entity_id
_entity_poly.type
_entity_poly.pdbx_seq_one_letter_code
_entity_poly.pdbx_strand_id
1 'polypeptide(L)'
;MIRLIILLLFVYSGAAYSGSAEHSLICKERGQSSDSARLILSFEEEVFFVNNTDRGCRSDYVVRQAQGAENKSIIFSYPTSDDMGLNAQIMIFAAPANGGEAHYIGDIPAGASELKDGNYQDVQQAGDSIYENIYRIDGSKVITLMPGKELIISGEQCVYKKAGDAVCQKMRGSFEKPVCVLNDGTRKILAVASDCTELKENL
;
A
#
# COMPACT_ATOMS: atom_id res chain seq x y z
N MET A 1 49.15 -42.35 1.06
CA MET A 1 47.74 -42.74 1.27
C MET A 1 47.15 -41.73 2.27
N ILE A 2 46.47 -40.68 1.79
CA ILE A 2 44.99 -40.57 1.70
C ILE A 2 44.41 -40.54 3.14
N ARG A 3 43.89 -39.44 3.71
CA ARG A 3 42.73 -38.64 3.26
C ARG A 3 42.79 -37.19 3.78
N LEU A 4 42.62 -36.23 2.88
CA LEU A 4 42.08 -34.90 3.18
C LEU A 4 40.59 -35.03 3.49
N ILE A 5 40.14 -34.51 4.63
CA ILE A 5 38.72 -34.26 4.89
C ILE A 5 38.49 -32.79 4.56
N ILE A 6 37.92 -32.54 3.38
CA ILE A 6 37.47 -31.20 2.97
C ILE A 6 36.09 -30.99 3.60
N LEU A 7 36.03 -30.11 4.61
CA LEU A 7 34.79 -29.56 5.14
C LEU A 7 34.18 -28.65 4.06
N LEU A 8 33.16 -29.14 3.37
CA LEU A 8 32.26 -28.33 2.54
C LEU A 8 31.21 -27.68 3.44
N LEU A 9 31.60 -26.58 4.09
CA LEU A 9 30.64 -25.58 4.57
C LEU A 9 30.23 -24.76 3.35
N PHE A 10 29.24 -25.26 2.60
CA PHE A 10 28.46 -24.43 1.69
C PHE A 10 27.73 -23.41 2.57
N VAL A 11 28.33 -22.23 2.67
CA VAL A 11 27.71 -21.04 3.24
C VAL A 11 26.47 -20.77 2.41
N TYR A 12 25.32 -21.19 2.94
CA TYR A 12 24.01 -20.75 2.51
C TYR A 12 23.90 -19.27 2.90
N SER A 13 24.56 -18.41 2.12
CA SER A 13 24.32 -16.98 2.13
C SER A 13 22.94 -16.75 1.52
N GLY A 14 21.89 -16.98 2.31
CA GLY A 14 20.59 -16.41 2.01
C GLY A 14 20.81 -14.90 1.94
N ALA A 15 20.65 -14.31 0.75
CA ALA A 15 20.60 -12.87 0.62
C ALA A 15 19.40 -12.39 1.43
N ALA A 16 19.65 -11.94 2.66
CA ALA A 16 18.70 -11.15 3.41
C ALA A 16 18.60 -9.81 2.67
N TYR A 17 17.60 -9.69 1.80
CA TYR A 17 17.21 -8.40 1.27
C TYR A 17 16.69 -7.57 2.45
N SER A 18 17.53 -6.67 2.96
CA SER A 18 17.09 -5.65 3.89
C SER A 18 16.02 -4.83 3.20
N GLY A 19 14.87 -4.64 3.85
CA GLY A 19 13.89 -3.63 3.43
C GLY A 19 14.55 -2.26 3.32
N SER A 20 13.90 -1.34 2.60
CA SER A 20 14.37 0.05 2.54
C SER A 20 14.56 0.58 3.97
N ALA A 21 15.68 1.23 4.24
CA ALA A 21 15.89 1.88 5.52
C ALA A 21 14.78 2.92 5.75
N GLU A 22 14.15 2.84 6.93
CA GLU A 22 13.10 3.75 7.37
C GLU A 22 13.64 4.64 8.49
N HIS A 23 13.36 5.94 8.40
CA HIS A 23 13.80 6.92 9.39
C HIS A 23 12.62 7.77 9.86
N SER A 24 12.41 7.85 11.17
CA SER A 24 11.43 8.76 11.76
C SER A 24 11.89 10.20 11.59
N LEU A 25 10.97 11.07 11.15
CA LEU A 25 11.23 12.50 10.96
C LEU A 25 10.80 13.30 12.19
N ILE A 26 11.63 14.26 12.59
CA ILE A 26 11.27 15.26 13.59
C ILE A 26 10.39 16.32 12.93
N CYS A 27 9.18 16.55 13.45
CA CYS A 27 8.27 17.57 12.95
C CYS A 27 8.36 18.88 13.75
N LYS A 28 8.37 20.01 13.04
CA LYS A 28 8.23 21.36 13.60
C LYS A 28 7.24 22.18 12.78
N GLU A 29 6.32 22.84 13.46
CA GLU A 29 5.40 23.79 12.83
C GLU A 29 6.09 25.15 12.66
N ARG A 30 5.99 25.75 11.47
CA ARG A 30 6.40 27.15 11.28
C ARG A 30 5.23 28.06 11.65
N GLY A 31 5.49 29.02 12.55
CA GLY A 31 4.47 29.85 13.22
C GLY A 31 3.38 30.42 12.32
N GLN A 32 2.17 30.51 12.89
CA GLN A 32 0.91 30.97 12.29
C GLN A 32 1.00 32.43 11.80
N SER A 33 1.48 32.65 10.58
CA SER A 33 1.24 33.90 9.85
C SER A 33 0.44 33.61 8.58
N SER A 34 -0.90 33.56 8.74
CA SER A 34 -1.99 33.69 7.76
C SER A 34 -1.97 32.99 6.37
N ASP A 35 -0.87 32.40 5.91
CA ASP A 35 -0.76 31.72 4.62
C ASP A 35 -0.20 30.31 4.85
N SER A 36 -1.09 29.31 4.87
CA SER A 36 -0.82 27.86 4.88
C SER A 36 0.17 27.37 5.95
N ALA A 37 -0.32 26.58 6.92
CA ALA A 37 0.54 25.89 7.87
C ALA A 37 1.59 25.04 7.11
N ARG A 38 2.87 25.40 7.25
CA ARG A 38 4.00 24.69 6.65
C ARG A 38 4.70 23.90 7.75
N LEU A 39 4.81 22.60 7.53
CA LEU A 39 5.59 21.71 8.37
C LEU A 39 7.03 21.63 7.88
N ILE A 40 7.95 21.59 8.84
CA ILE A 40 9.36 21.28 8.63
C ILE A 40 9.57 19.89 9.23
N LEU A 41 9.92 18.93 8.39
CA LEU A 41 10.26 17.57 8.79
C LEU A 41 11.77 17.37 8.60
N SER A 42 12.47 16.77 9.56
CA SER A 42 13.93 16.64 9.45
C SER A 42 14.46 15.34 10.03
N PHE A 43 15.49 14.79 9.38
CA PHE A 43 16.31 13.69 9.88
C PHE A 43 17.76 13.94 9.46
N GLU A 44 18.69 13.92 10.42
CA GLU A 44 20.09 14.30 10.20
C GLU A 44 20.25 15.67 9.50
N GLU A 45 20.87 15.72 8.32
CA GLU A 45 21.06 16.93 7.51
C GLU A 45 19.92 17.15 6.51
N GLU A 46 19.01 16.20 6.34
CA GLU A 46 17.88 16.29 5.41
C GLU A 46 16.72 17.07 6.03
N VAL A 47 16.20 18.05 5.28
CA VAL A 47 15.05 18.87 5.69
C VAL A 47 14.00 18.87 4.59
N PHE A 48 12.80 18.43 4.93
CA PHE A 48 11.64 18.40 4.07
C PHE A 48 10.61 19.45 4.49
N PHE A 49 9.90 19.97 3.51
CA PHE A 49 8.84 20.94 3.73
C PHE A 49 7.53 20.41 3.18
N VAL A 50 6.54 20.29 4.04
CA VAL A 50 5.19 19.87 3.65
C VAL A 50 4.23 21.03 3.85
N ASN A 51 3.48 21.37 2.82
CA ASN A 51 2.49 22.43 2.90
C ASN A 51 1.11 21.83 3.21
N ASN A 52 0.32 22.55 4.01
CA ASN A 52 -1.12 22.35 4.16
C ASN A 52 -1.52 20.93 4.59
N THR A 53 -0.85 20.37 5.60
CA THR A 53 -1.22 19.07 6.15
C THR A 53 -2.22 19.25 7.29
N ASP A 54 -3.44 18.74 7.14
CA ASP A 54 -4.48 18.79 8.18
C ASP A 54 -4.05 18.13 9.50
N ARG A 55 -3.10 17.18 9.44
CA ARG A 55 -2.61 16.42 10.61
C ARG A 55 -1.62 17.17 11.49
N GLY A 56 -0.92 18.17 10.95
CA GLY A 56 0.14 18.90 11.66
C GLY A 56 1.22 17.97 12.25
N CYS A 57 1.94 18.43 13.28
CA CYS A 57 2.93 17.60 13.96
C CYS A 57 2.35 16.53 14.91
N ARG A 58 1.03 16.30 14.87
CA ARG A 58 0.38 15.22 15.63
C ARG A 58 0.48 13.86 14.94
N SER A 59 0.81 13.86 13.65
CA SER A 59 1.07 12.64 12.88
C SER A 59 2.51 12.18 13.08
N ASP A 60 2.70 10.87 13.08
CA ASP A 60 4.03 10.28 12.94
C ASP A 60 4.44 10.33 11.47
N TYR A 61 5.63 10.86 11.22
CA TYR A 61 6.22 10.97 9.89
C TYR A 61 7.44 10.07 9.78
N VAL A 62 7.51 9.26 8.73
CA VAL A 62 8.70 8.47 8.39
C VAL A 62 9.11 8.70 6.95
N VAL A 63 10.41 8.63 6.68
CA VAL A 63 10.98 8.72 5.34
C VAL A 63 11.62 7.40 4.93
N ARG A 64 11.46 7.04 3.66
CA ARG A 64 12.14 5.93 2.99
C ARG A 64 12.70 6.43 1.67
N GLN A 65 13.88 5.97 1.30
CA GLN A 65 14.42 6.24 -0.04
C GLN A 65 13.70 5.38 -1.07
N ALA A 66 13.27 5.96 -2.19
CA ALA A 66 12.62 5.19 -3.25
C ALA A 66 13.57 4.10 -3.78
N GLN A 67 13.06 2.88 -3.96
CA GLN A 67 13.84 1.80 -4.59
C GLN A 67 13.87 2.02 -6.11
N GLY A 68 15.05 2.26 -6.69
CA GLY A 68 15.23 2.40 -8.13
C GLY A 68 16.12 3.57 -8.55
N ALA A 69 16.02 4.00 -9.81
CA ALA A 69 16.79 5.12 -10.36
C ALA A 69 16.18 6.51 -10.05
N GLU A 70 15.06 6.54 -9.32
CA GLU A 70 14.43 7.80 -8.90
C GLU A 70 15.08 8.29 -7.61
N ASN A 71 15.87 9.37 -7.71
CA ASN A 71 16.45 10.07 -6.56
C ASN A 71 15.37 10.85 -5.78
N LYS A 72 14.46 10.13 -5.14
CA LYS A 72 13.37 10.69 -4.34
C LYS A 72 13.27 10.03 -2.98
N SER A 73 12.90 10.86 -2.00
CA SER A 73 12.49 10.43 -0.68
C SER A 73 10.97 10.34 -0.64
N ILE A 74 10.45 9.21 -0.14
CA ILE A 74 9.04 8.98 0.09
C ILE A 74 8.76 9.18 1.57
N ILE A 75 7.83 10.07 1.89
CA ILE A 75 7.45 10.42 3.25
C ILE A 75 6.05 9.89 3.51
N PHE A 76 5.89 9.13 4.58
CA PHE A 76 4.63 8.58 5.04
C PHE A 76 4.18 9.38 6.26
N SER A 77 2.95 9.88 6.21
CA SER A 77 2.28 10.52 7.34
C SER A 77 1.20 9.57 7.84
N TYR A 78 1.38 9.04 9.04
CA TYR A 78 0.42 8.12 9.65
C TYR A 78 -0.81 8.86 10.20
N PRO A 79 -1.98 8.21 10.24
CA PRO A 79 -3.18 8.81 10.81
C PRO A 79 -2.97 9.20 12.27
N THR A 80 -3.55 10.32 12.69
CA THR A 80 -3.53 10.72 14.11
C THR A 80 -4.48 9.86 14.92
N SER A 81 -4.41 9.92 16.26
CA SER A 81 -5.36 9.22 17.15
C SER A 81 -6.82 9.50 16.81
N ASP A 82 -7.12 10.71 16.32
CA ASP A 82 -8.48 11.16 16.02
C ASP A 82 -8.96 10.64 14.65
N ASP A 83 -8.01 10.28 13.77
CA ASP A 83 -8.25 9.77 12.42
C ASP A 83 -8.19 8.23 12.35
N MET A 84 -7.97 7.57 13.48
CA MET A 84 -7.94 6.11 13.56
C MET A 84 -9.35 5.52 13.37
N GLY A 85 -9.46 4.53 12.49
CA GLY A 85 -10.72 3.86 12.17
C GLY A 85 -10.59 2.96 10.94
N LEU A 86 -11.69 2.31 10.54
CA LEU A 86 -11.72 1.40 9.39
C LEU A 86 -11.35 2.05 8.05
N ASN A 87 -11.40 3.38 7.99
CA ASN A 87 -11.07 4.18 6.79
C ASN A 87 -9.82 5.04 7.01
N ALA A 88 -9.02 4.76 8.04
CA ALA A 88 -7.79 5.48 8.29
C ALA A 88 -6.83 5.30 7.11
N GLN A 89 -6.12 6.37 6.75
CA GLN A 89 -5.23 6.42 5.59
C GLN A 89 -3.85 6.92 5.98
N ILE A 90 -2.82 6.36 5.35
CA ILE A 90 -1.46 6.87 5.38
C ILE A 90 -1.32 7.80 4.18
N MET A 91 -1.02 9.07 4.43
CA MET A 91 -0.79 10.05 3.36
C MET A 91 0.65 9.94 2.90
N ILE A 92 0.85 9.87 1.58
CA ILE A 92 2.16 9.68 0.97
C ILE A 92 2.59 10.96 0.27
N PHE A 93 3.82 11.37 0.53
CA PHE A 93 4.46 12.52 -0.11
C PHE A 93 5.76 12.09 -0.78
N ALA A 94 6.14 12.76 -1.86
CA ALA A 94 7.42 12.59 -2.52
C ALA A 94 8.21 13.90 -2.50
N ALA A 95 9.50 13.80 -2.18
CA ALA A 95 10.44 14.92 -2.15
C ALA A 95 11.73 14.53 -2.89
N PRO A 96 12.58 15.51 -3.26
CA PRO A 96 13.95 15.21 -3.70
C PRO A 96 14.72 14.45 -2.61
N ALA A 97 15.62 13.54 -3.01
CA ALA A 97 16.38 12.68 -2.08
C ALA A 97 17.13 13.46 -0.98
N ASN A 98 17.63 14.65 -1.30
CA ASN A 98 18.45 15.47 -0.39
C ASN A 98 17.62 16.54 0.36
N GLY A 99 16.32 16.31 0.55
CA GLY A 99 15.42 17.29 1.14
C GLY A 99 14.85 18.30 0.14
N GLY A 100 13.95 19.15 0.62
CA GLY A 100 13.22 20.13 -0.18
C GLY A 100 11.71 20.06 0.01
N GLU A 101 10.98 20.59 -0.96
CA GLU A 101 9.51 20.56 -0.93
C GLU A 101 9.00 19.14 -1.21
N ALA A 102 8.13 18.67 -0.33
CA ALA A 102 7.45 17.38 -0.46
C ALA A 102 6.04 17.63 -0.99
N HIS A 103 5.69 16.91 -2.05
CA HIS A 103 4.37 16.99 -2.68
C HIS A 103 3.55 15.76 -2.33
N TYR A 104 2.27 15.95 -2.01
CA TYR A 104 1.35 14.85 -1.82
C TYR A 104 1.18 14.07 -3.13
N ILE A 105 1.28 12.75 -3.06
CA ILE A 105 1.19 11.85 -4.22
C ILE A 105 0.07 10.81 -4.11
N GLY A 106 -0.62 10.72 -2.97
CA GLY A 106 -1.76 9.81 -2.79
C GLY A 106 -1.83 9.23 -1.40
N ASP A 107 -2.82 8.36 -1.20
CA ASP A 107 -3.07 7.69 0.08
C ASP A 107 -3.03 6.17 -0.08
N ILE A 108 -2.66 5.49 1.01
CA ILE A 108 -2.77 4.04 1.15
C ILE A 108 -3.57 3.76 2.43
N PRO A 109 -4.49 2.78 2.45
CA PRO A 109 -5.18 2.38 3.68
C PRO A 109 -4.19 2.06 4.80
N ALA A 110 -4.47 2.52 6.02
CA ALA A 110 -3.58 2.29 7.15
C ALA A 110 -3.48 0.81 7.58
N GLY A 111 -4.48 0.01 7.20
CA GLY A 111 -4.46 -1.45 7.37
C GLY A 111 -3.68 -2.20 6.30
N ALA A 112 -3.17 -1.52 5.27
CA ALA A 112 -2.45 -2.18 4.20
C ALA A 112 -1.10 -2.72 4.68
N SER A 113 -0.79 -3.95 4.27
CA SER A 113 0.47 -4.62 4.57
C SER A 113 1.44 -4.49 3.39
N GLU A 114 2.70 -4.16 3.68
CA GLU A 114 3.74 -4.09 2.65
C GLU A 114 4.18 -5.51 2.22
N LEU A 115 4.20 -5.73 0.90
CA LEU A 115 4.65 -6.95 0.24
C LEU A 115 6.16 -6.91 -0.02
N LYS A 116 6.74 -8.07 -0.33
CA LYS A 116 8.19 -8.21 -0.58
C LYS A 116 8.70 -7.40 -1.77
N ASP A 117 7.82 -7.08 -2.72
CA ASP A 117 8.12 -6.28 -3.91
C ASP A 117 7.91 -4.76 -3.69
N GLY A 118 7.59 -4.35 -2.45
CA GLY A 118 7.37 -2.95 -2.08
C GLY A 118 5.96 -2.42 -2.42
N ASN A 119 5.07 -3.27 -2.95
CA ASN A 119 3.66 -2.93 -3.08
C ASN A 119 2.93 -3.07 -1.74
N TYR A 120 1.75 -2.47 -1.61
CA TYR A 120 0.94 -2.50 -0.39
C TYR A 120 -0.37 -3.25 -0.67
N GLN A 121 -0.64 -4.30 0.07
CA GLN A 121 -1.86 -5.10 -0.03
C GLN A 121 -2.84 -4.66 1.04
N ASP A 122 -4.06 -4.31 0.64
CA ASP A 122 -5.17 -4.04 1.54
C ASP A 122 -6.27 -5.06 1.30
N VAL A 123 -6.75 -5.68 2.37
CA VAL A 123 -7.89 -6.59 2.35
C VAL A 123 -8.98 -6.01 3.23
N GLN A 124 -10.12 -5.65 2.63
CA GLN A 124 -11.22 -5.00 3.32
C GLN A 124 -12.55 -5.65 2.98
N GLN A 125 -13.37 -5.91 3.99
CA GLN A 125 -14.77 -6.25 3.80
C GLN A 125 -15.61 -4.96 3.68
N ALA A 126 -16.32 -4.81 2.57
CA ALA A 126 -17.23 -3.69 2.35
C ALA A 126 -18.54 -4.18 1.74
N GLY A 127 -19.63 -3.98 2.48
CA GLY A 127 -20.96 -4.45 2.08
C GLY A 127 -20.99 -5.97 1.89
N ASP A 128 -21.33 -6.39 0.68
CA ASP A 128 -21.58 -7.79 0.31
C ASP A 128 -20.31 -8.56 -0.11
N SER A 129 -19.12 -7.96 0.02
CA SER A 129 -17.89 -8.50 -0.56
C SER A 129 -16.64 -8.20 0.25
N ILE A 130 -15.62 -9.03 0.07
CA ILE A 130 -14.25 -8.81 0.54
C ILE A 130 -13.41 -8.46 -0.68
N TYR A 131 -12.66 -7.37 -0.59
CA TYR A 131 -11.82 -6.84 -1.66
C TYR A 131 -10.36 -6.99 -1.29
N GLU A 132 -9.54 -7.32 -2.26
CA GLU A 132 -8.09 -7.17 -2.20
C GLU A 132 -7.66 -6.16 -3.25
N ASN A 133 -7.02 -5.09 -2.77
CA ASN A 133 -6.41 -4.07 -3.59
C ASN A 133 -4.90 -4.04 -3.36
N ILE A 134 -4.15 -3.93 -4.44
CA ILE A 134 -2.70 -3.74 -4.38
C ILE A 134 -2.39 -2.30 -4.78
N TYR A 135 -1.68 -1.57 -3.93
CA TYR A 135 -1.23 -0.21 -4.19
C TYR A 135 0.26 -0.20 -4.49
N ARG A 136 0.66 0.61 -5.46
CA ARG A 136 2.06 0.85 -5.80
C ARG A 136 2.36 2.34 -5.70
N ILE A 137 3.47 2.66 -5.08
CA ILE A 137 4.02 4.02 -5.08
C ILE A 137 4.89 4.16 -6.34
N ASP A 138 4.41 4.94 -7.31
CA ASP A 138 5.04 5.12 -8.62
C ASP A 138 5.62 6.54 -8.74
N GLY A 139 6.57 6.86 -7.86
CA GLY A 139 7.44 8.05 -7.85
C GLY A 139 6.77 9.42 -7.68
N SER A 140 5.61 9.63 -8.28
CA SER A 140 4.84 10.87 -8.37
C SER A 140 3.36 10.65 -8.05
N LYS A 141 2.93 9.40 -7.88
CA LYS A 141 1.55 9.03 -7.54
C LYS A 141 1.49 7.68 -6.83
N VAL A 142 0.49 7.49 -5.98
CA VAL A 142 0.04 6.17 -5.54
C VAL A 142 -0.97 5.67 -6.58
N ILE A 143 -0.79 4.44 -7.06
CA ILE A 143 -1.72 3.80 -8.00
C ILE A 143 -2.27 2.51 -7.41
N THR A 144 -3.56 2.25 -7.65
CA THR A 144 -4.15 0.93 -7.43
C THR A 144 -3.92 0.07 -8.66
N LEU A 145 -3.31 -1.10 -8.47
CA LEU A 145 -3.10 -2.07 -9.54
C LEU A 145 -4.42 -2.79 -9.83
N MET A 146 -4.79 -2.82 -11.12
CA MET A 146 -6.02 -3.43 -11.60
C MET A 146 -5.71 -4.62 -12.51
N PRO A 147 -6.59 -5.64 -12.59
CA PRO A 147 -7.82 -5.75 -11.80
C PRO A 147 -7.54 -6.13 -10.34
N GLY A 148 -8.35 -5.58 -9.43
CA GLY A 148 -8.37 -6.04 -8.02
C GLY A 148 -9.10 -7.38 -7.91
N LYS A 149 -8.94 -8.07 -6.78
CA LYS A 149 -9.71 -9.29 -6.50
C LYS A 149 -10.89 -8.96 -5.61
N GLU A 150 -12.02 -9.61 -5.86
CA GLU A 150 -13.22 -9.45 -5.06
C GLU A 150 -13.84 -10.82 -4.81
N LEU A 151 -14.20 -11.07 -3.56
CA LEU A 151 -14.90 -12.25 -3.11
C LEU A 151 -16.30 -11.84 -2.65
N ILE A 152 -17.31 -12.16 -3.46
CA ILE A 152 -18.72 -11.86 -3.16
C ILE A 152 -19.23 -12.91 -2.18
N ILE A 153 -19.63 -12.48 -0.98
CA ILE A 153 -19.93 -13.34 0.17
C ILE A 153 -21.37 -13.19 0.66
N SER A 154 -22.08 -12.20 0.15
CA SER A 154 -23.53 -12.06 0.25
C SER A 154 -24.09 -11.33 -0.97
N GLY A 155 -25.42 -11.26 -1.11
CA GLY A 155 -26.05 -10.50 -2.18
C GLY A 155 -25.92 -11.10 -3.59
N GLU A 156 -26.58 -10.45 -4.54
CA GLU A 156 -26.60 -10.81 -5.96
C GLU A 156 -25.92 -9.71 -6.77
N GLN A 157 -24.96 -10.09 -7.61
CA GLN A 157 -24.12 -9.18 -8.37
C GLN A 157 -24.10 -9.55 -9.85
N CYS A 158 -23.91 -8.56 -10.70
CA CYS A 158 -23.75 -8.72 -12.15
C CYS A 158 -22.29 -9.12 -12.45
N VAL A 159 -22.08 -10.36 -12.89
CA VAL A 159 -20.75 -10.95 -13.15
C VAL A 159 -20.67 -11.46 -14.59
N TYR A 160 -19.63 -11.06 -15.32
CA TYR A 160 -19.34 -11.53 -16.66
C TYR A 160 -18.56 -12.84 -16.61
N LYS A 161 -18.86 -13.80 -17.49
CA LYS A 161 -18.08 -15.05 -17.53
C LYS A 161 -16.68 -14.80 -18.08
N LYS A 162 -16.53 -13.85 -19.01
CA LYS A 162 -15.26 -13.46 -19.64
C LYS A 162 -15.21 -11.95 -19.89
N ALA A 163 -14.01 -11.39 -20.00
CA ALA A 163 -13.79 -9.95 -20.20
C ALA A 163 -14.54 -9.35 -21.40
N GLY A 164 -14.66 -10.11 -22.49
CA GLY A 164 -15.29 -9.67 -23.74
C GLY A 164 -16.81 -9.87 -23.82
N ASP A 165 -17.44 -10.42 -22.79
CA ASP A 165 -18.88 -10.68 -22.84
C ASP A 165 -19.67 -9.36 -22.80
N ALA A 166 -20.73 -9.29 -23.61
CA ALA A 166 -21.60 -8.11 -23.67
C ALA A 166 -22.68 -8.09 -22.57
N VAL A 167 -22.98 -9.26 -21.99
CA VAL A 167 -24.05 -9.43 -21.01
C VAL A 167 -23.50 -10.15 -19.79
N CYS A 168 -23.73 -9.61 -18.60
CA CYS A 168 -23.41 -10.27 -17.35
C CYS A 168 -24.50 -11.24 -16.91
N GLN A 169 -24.14 -12.17 -16.05
CA GLN A 169 -25.08 -13.04 -15.35
C GLN A 169 -25.21 -12.59 -13.91
N LYS A 170 -26.42 -12.67 -13.38
CA LYS A 170 -26.63 -12.45 -11.96
C LYS A 170 -26.10 -13.65 -11.18
N MET A 171 -25.11 -13.43 -10.33
CA MET A 171 -24.51 -14.46 -9.48
C MET A 171 -24.65 -14.04 -8.03
N ARG A 172 -25.04 -15.01 -7.18
CA ARG A 172 -25.23 -14.79 -5.75
C ARG A 172 -24.08 -15.43 -4.99
N GLY A 173 -23.38 -14.62 -4.19
CA GLY A 173 -22.40 -15.11 -3.22
C GLY A 173 -23.06 -15.48 -1.89
N SER A 174 -22.45 -16.41 -1.18
CA SER A 174 -22.72 -16.67 0.25
C SER A 174 -21.42 -16.99 0.97
N PHE A 175 -21.38 -16.87 2.30
CA PHE A 175 -20.24 -17.30 3.12
C PHE A 175 -19.82 -18.76 2.82
N GLU A 176 -20.80 -19.66 2.60
CA GLU A 176 -20.52 -21.06 2.27
C GLU A 176 -20.07 -21.27 0.81
N LYS A 177 -20.55 -20.43 -0.11
CA LYS A 177 -20.31 -20.53 -1.55
C LYS A 177 -20.03 -19.14 -2.13
N PRO A 178 -18.86 -18.57 -1.82
CA PRO A 178 -18.54 -17.23 -2.29
C PRO A 178 -18.18 -17.25 -3.79
N VAL A 179 -18.40 -16.13 -4.47
CA VAL A 179 -18.06 -15.98 -5.90
C VAL A 179 -16.81 -15.12 -6.03
N CYS A 180 -15.75 -15.70 -6.59
CA CYS A 180 -14.49 -15.01 -6.85
C CYS A 180 -14.54 -14.30 -8.20
N VAL A 181 -14.20 -13.01 -8.23
CA VAL A 181 -14.17 -12.20 -9.44
C VAL A 181 -12.93 -11.31 -9.47
N LEU A 182 -12.46 -11.00 -10.68
CA LEU A 182 -11.54 -9.91 -10.94
C LEU A 182 -12.34 -8.66 -11.25
N ASN A 183 -12.09 -7.57 -10.52
CA ASN A 183 -12.80 -6.30 -10.65
C ASN A 183 -11.88 -5.25 -11.28
N ASP A 184 -12.23 -4.77 -12.47
CA ASP A 184 -11.48 -3.73 -13.18
C ASP A 184 -11.97 -2.29 -12.85
N GLY A 185 -12.87 -2.16 -11.88
CA GLY A 185 -13.53 -0.91 -11.46
C GLY A 185 -14.88 -0.70 -12.14
N THR A 186 -15.12 -1.33 -13.29
CA THR A 186 -16.37 -1.21 -14.05
C THR A 186 -17.06 -2.54 -14.29
N ARG A 187 -16.30 -3.63 -14.34
CA ARG A 187 -16.75 -4.98 -14.62
C ARG A 187 -16.17 -5.95 -13.60
N LYS A 188 -17.01 -6.92 -13.22
CA LYS A 188 -16.65 -8.07 -12.41
C LYS A 188 -16.58 -9.29 -13.32
N ILE A 189 -15.40 -9.84 -13.54
CA ILE A 189 -15.16 -10.99 -14.41
C ILE A 189 -14.96 -12.22 -13.53
N LEU A 190 -15.71 -13.29 -13.78
CA LEU A 190 -15.61 -14.54 -13.03
C LEU A 190 -14.18 -15.08 -13.08
N ALA A 191 -13.62 -15.32 -11.90
CA ALA A 191 -12.27 -15.85 -11.71
C ALA A 191 -12.34 -17.31 -11.22
N VAL A 192 -11.21 -18.02 -11.28
CA VAL A 192 -11.15 -19.34 -10.66
C VAL A 192 -11.07 -19.19 -9.15
N ALA A 193 -11.68 -20.12 -8.39
CA ALA A 193 -11.78 -19.99 -6.94
C ALA A 193 -10.43 -19.92 -6.22
N SER A 194 -9.35 -20.42 -6.84
CA SER A 194 -7.98 -20.34 -6.32
C SER A 194 -7.45 -18.92 -6.26
N ASP A 195 -7.93 -18.01 -7.13
CA ASP A 195 -7.41 -16.65 -7.21
C ASP A 195 -7.76 -15.84 -5.96
N CYS A 196 -8.90 -16.15 -5.32
CA CYS A 196 -9.36 -15.51 -4.09
C CYS A 196 -9.16 -16.38 -2.84
N THR A 197 -8.18 -17.29 -2.83
CA THR A 197 -7.95 -18.17 -1.66
C THR A 197 -7.63 -17.37 -0.41
N GLU A 198 -6.74 -16.39 -0.52
CA GLU A 198 -6.34 -15.50 0.59
C GLU A 198 -7.54 -14.71 1.14
N LEU A 199 -8.49 -14.33 0.28
CA LEU A 199 -9.71 -13.65 0.70
C LEU A 199 -10.67 -14.55 1.48
N LYS A 200 -10.67 -15.87 1.23
CA LYS A 200 -11.51 -16.82 1.98
C LYS A 200 -11.04 -17.04 3.41
N GLU A 201 -9.76 -16.82 3.69
CA GLU A 201 -9.22 -16.88 5.05
C GLU A 201 -9.76 -15.75 5.95
N ASN A 202 -10.42 -14.76 5.33
CA ASN A 202 -11.05 -13.61 6.00
C ASN A 202 -12.58 -13.76 6.17
N LEU A 203 -13.15 -14.95 5.91
CA LEU A 203 -14.56 -15.30 6.19
C LEU A 203 -14.74 -15.88 7.59
#